data_AF-A0A3C7W4A7-F1
#
_entry.id   AF-A0A3C7W4A7-F1
#
_cell.length_a   1.000
_cell.length_b   1.000
_cell.length_c   1.000
_cell.angle_alpha   90.00
_cell.angle_beta   90.00
_cell.angle_gamma   90.00
#
_symmetry.space_group_name_H-M   'P 1'
#
loop_
_entity.id
_entity.type
_entity.pdbx_description
1 polymer ?
#
loop_
_entity_poly.entity_id
_entity_poly.type
_entity_poly.pdbx_seq_one_letter_code
_entity_poly.pdbx_strand_id
1 'polypeptide(L)'
;MSELSRQNLPMECFAFDPFLQRQRMKRQRLAADMKALAGVMKSAGSVVGGLREGARVALAGRGYMDDVDYSVQLVFEDRTPEAVADRVRAARLPCERHGGREIENSIPRITRANPFGPLNSMLGPEGERWLPVHGLFPHSRIKAAYEAVEALFEEHRARSDALGVGTGYLLATVSTHAVVLEPVL
;
A
#
# COMPACT_ATOMS: atom_id res chain seq x y z
N MET A 1 -3.10 -13.29 1.79
CA MET A 1 -4.34 -12.54 2.16
C MET A 1 -5.50 -13.46 2.52
N SER A 2 -5.99 -14.31 1.60
CA SER A 2 -7.16 -15.17 1.86
C SER A 2 -7.04 -16.10 3.08
N GLU A 3 -5.85 -16.66 3.32
CA GLU A 3 -5.62 -17.49 4.52
C GLU A 3 -5.68 -16.69 5.82
N LEU A 4 -5.05 -15.51 5.86
CA LEU A 4 -5.07 -14.58 6.99
C LEU A 4 -6.50 -14.15 7.34
N SER A 5 -7.27 -13.77 6.32
CA SER A 5 -8.64 -13.27 6.49
C SER A 5 -9.61 -14.37 6.92
N ARG A 6 -9.52 -15.60 6.39
CA ARG A 6 -10.35 -16.73 6.86
C ARG A 6 -10.11 -17.10 8.32
N GLN A 7 -8.89 -16.88 8.83
CA GLN A 7 -8.55 -17.07 10.24
C GLN A 7 -8.92 -15.86 11.11
N ASN A 8 -9.48 -14.81 10.51
CA ASN A 8 -9.80 -13.54 11.18
C ASN A 8 -8.59 -12.98 11.96
N LEU A 9 -7.39 -13.01 11.35
CA LEU A 9 -6.14 -12.60 12.01
C LEU A 9 -5.91 -11.08 11.98
N PRO A 10 -5.82 -10.41 10.83
CA PRO A 10 -5.78 -8.95 10.78
C PRO A 10 -7.19 -8.35 10.84
N MET A 11 -7.31 -7.14 11.39
CA MET A 11 -8.54 -6.35 11.33
C MET A 11 -8.71 -5.73 9.94
N GLU A 12 -7.62 -5.18 9.38
CA GLU A 12 -7.55 -4.73 7.98
C GLU A 12 -6.41 -5.48 7.28
N CYS A 13 -6.67 -5.99 6.07
CA CYS A 13 -5.65 -6.57 5.20
C CYS A 13 -5.86 -6.06 3.78
N PHE A 14 -4.89 -5.32 3.27
CA PHE A 14 -4.90 -4.79 1.91
C PHE A 14 -3.53 -4.89 1.27
N ALA A 15 -3.48 -4.90 -0.05
CA ALA A 15 -2.27 -5.06 -0.81
C ALA A 15 -2.26 -4.18 -2.04
N PHE A 16 -1.04 -3.89 -2.51
CA PHE A 16 -0.80 -3.17 -3.74
C PHE A 16 0.10 -3.97 -4.65
N ASP A 17 -0.16 -3.88 -5.94
CA ASP A 17 0.72 -4.39 -6.98
C ASP A 17 1.92 -3.44 -7.21
N PRO A 18 2.89 -3.82 -8.06
CA PRO A 18 4.08 -3.00 -8.31
C PRO A 18 3.72 -1.63 -8.89
N PHE A 19 2.70 -1.55 -9.74
CA PHE A 19 2.33 -0.29 -10.38
C PHE A 19 1.77 0.71 -9.37
N LEU A 20 0.76 0.33 -8.57
CA LEU A 20 0.20 1.23 -7.57
C LEU A 20 1.19 1.56 -6.45
N GLN A 21 2.10 0.64 -6.11
CA GLN A 21 3.19 0.94 -5.20
C GLN A 21 4.09 2.05 -5.74
N ARG A 22 4.57 1.93 -6.99
CA ARG A 22 5.40 2.97 -7.61
C ARG A 22 4.69 4.32 -7.66
N GLN A 23 3.39 4.33 -7.99
CA GLN A 23 2.61 5.57 -8.02
C GLN A 23 2.51 6.23 -6.63
N ARG A 24 2.24 5.44 -5.58
CA ARG A 24 2.22 5.93 -4.20
C ARG A 24 3.58 6.45 -3.75
N MET A 25 4.65 5.76 -4.14
CA MET A 25 6.03 6.14 -3.82
C MET A 25 6.43 7.46 -4.48
N LYS A 26 6.14 7.65 -5.77
CA LYS A 26 6.33 8.93 -6.48
C LYS A 26 5.61 10.07 -5.75
N ARG A 27 4.34 9.88 -5.38
CA ARG A 27 3.55 10.90 -4.68
C ARG A 27 4.14 11.26 -3.31
N GLN A 28 4.55 10.27 -2.53
CA GLN A 28 5.13 10.54 -1.22
C GLN A 28 6.51 11.22 -1.31
N ARG A 29 7.28 11.00 -2.39
CA ARG A 29 8.52 11.74 -2.65
C ARG A 29 8.20 13.23 -2.87
N LEU A 30 7.28 13.54 -3.77
CA LEU A 30 6.85 14.93 -4.03
C LEU A 30 6.40 15.65 -2.75
N ALA A 31 5.59 15.00 -1.91
CA ALA A 31 5.13 15.59 -0.65
C ALA A 31 6.26 15.78 0.36
N ALA A 32 7.21 14.84 0.44
CA ALA A 32 8.37 14.96 1.31
C ALA A 32 9.32 16.07 0.82
N ASP A 33 9.55 16.17 -0.48
CA ASP A 33 10.38 17.20 -1.11
C ASP A 33 9.79 18.59 -0.85
N MET A 34 8.47 18.76 -0.98
CA MET A 34 7.79 20.01 -0.62
C MET A 34 7.94 20.37 0.86
N LYS A 35 7.81 19.38 1.75
CA LYS A 35 7.93 19.59 3.20
C LYS A 35 9.38 19.88 3.61
N ALA A 36 10.36 19.23 2.97
CA ALA A 36 11.77 19.50 3.15
C ALA A 36 12.11 20.91 2.66
N LEU A 37 11.60 21.33 1.50
CA LEU A 37 11.79 22.68 0.96
C LEU A 37 11.17 23.74 1.88
N ALA A 38 9.95 23.51 2.37
CA ALA A 38 9.28 24.39 3.34
C ALA A 38 9.98 24.40 4.71
N GLY A 39 10.54 23.26 5.11
CA GLY A 39 11.35 23.10 6.30
C GLY A 39 12.65 23.90 6.22
N VAL A 40 13.36 23.83 5.08
CA VAL A 40 14.59 24.61 4.80
C VAL A 40 14.32 26.11 4.80
N MET A 41 13.19 26.55 4.21
CA MET A 41 12.77 27.95 4.26
C MET A 41 12.42 28.42 5.68
N LYS A 42 11.86 27.55 6.53
CA LYS A 42 11.55 27.87 7.93
C LYS A 42 12.74 27.69 8.88
N SER A 43 13.71 26.84 8.56
CA SER A 43 14.85 26.51 9.42
C SER A 43 16.02 27.48 9.27
N ALA A 44 15.85 28.57 8.53
CA ALA A 44 16.79 29.70 8.47
C ALA A 44 16.92 30.47 9.83
N GLY A 45 16.57 29.86 10.98
CA GLY A 45 16.52 30.57 12.26
C GLY A 45 16.55 29.77 13.58
N SER A 46 16.93 28.49 13.60
CA SER A 46 17.54 27.74 14.74
C SER A 46 17.14 26.26 14.81
N VAL A 47 18.12 25.43 15.19
CA VAL A 47 18.23 23.99 14.93
C VAL A 47 18.70 23.32 16.22
N VAL A 48 18.24 22.08 16.50
CA VAL A 48 19.07 20.96 17.04
C VAL A 48 18.19 19.77 17.48
N GLY A 49 16.99 19.98 18.04
CA GLY A 49 16.19 18.87 18.59
C GLY A 49 15.36 18.06 17.58
N GLY A 50 14.65 18.75 16.67
CA GLY A 50 13.71 18.12 15.72
C GLY A 50 14.38 17.39 14.54
N LEU A 51 15.69 17.57 14.35
CA LEU A 51 16.43 16.99 13.24
C LEU A 51 16.69 15.49 13.42
N ARG A 52 16.77 14.97 14.65
CA ARG A 52 17.22 13.58 14.88
C ARG A 52 16.19 12.52 14.46
N GLU A 53 14.93 12.70 14.83
CA GLU A 53 13.86 11.77 14.44
C GLU A 53 13.45 11.97 12.97
N GLY A 54 13.46 13.21 12.48
CA GLY A 54 13.24 13.50 11.06
C GLY A 54 14.35 12.94 10.16
N ALA A 55 15.60 13.02 10.60
CA ALA A 55 16.74 12.47 9.87
C ALA A 55 16.72 10.94 9.87
N ARG A 56 16.24 10.25 10.91
CA ARG A 56 16.19 8.78 10.93
C ARG A 56 15.17 8.23 9.92
N VAL A 57 14.03 8.89 9.78
CA VAL A 57 13.02 8.57 8.75
C VAL A 57 13.50 8.96 7.35
N ALA A 58 14.27 10.04 7.21
CA ALA A 58 14.86 10.45 5.93
C ALA A 58 16.05 9.56 5.50
N LEU A 59 16.90 9.14 6.44
CA LEU A 59 18.12 8.34 6.23
C LEU A 59 17.83 6.85 6.05
N ALA A 60 16.82 6.30 6.73
CA ALA A 60 16.35 4.93 6.45
C ALA A 60 15.82 4.80 5.00
N GLY A 61 15.47 5.93 4.40
CA GLY A 61 14.95 5.99 3.04
C GLY A 61 13.69 5.14 2.89
N ARG A 62 13.32 4.92 1.63
CA ARG A 62 12.24 3.98 1.29
C ARG A 62 12.67 2.98 0.21
N GLY A 63 13.99 2.81 0.03
CA GLY A 63 14.55 1.89 -0.95
C GLY A 63 14.26 0.41 -0.63
N TYR A 64 13.79 0.11 0.58
CA TYR A 64 13.27 -1.23 0.91
C TYR A 64 12.05 -1.64 0.05
N MET A 65 11.41 -0.69 -0.62
CA MET A 65 10.30 -0.92 -1.55
C MET A 65 10.74 -1.04 -3.01
N ASP A 66 12.02 -0.79 -3.35
CA ASP A 66 12.48 -0.76 -4.74
C ASP A 66 12.43 -2.16 -5.40
N ASP A 67 12.63 -3.22 -4.60
CA ASP A 67 12.59 -4.62 -5.02
C ASP A 67 11.33 -5.36 -4.52
N VAL A 68 10.22 -4.64 -4.31
CA VAL A 68 8.94 -5.23 -3.84
C VAL A 68 7.95 -5.31 -4.99
N ASP A 69 7.66 -6.53 -5.44
CA ASP A 69 6.61 -6.75 -6.43
C ASP A 69 5.23 -6.46 -5.82
N TYR A 70 4.84 -7.22 -4.81
CA TYR A 70 3.58 -7.03 -4.10
C TYR A 70 3.84 -6.73 -2.61
N SER A 71 3.10 -5.77 -2.09
CA SER A 71 3.14 -5.42 -0.67
C SER A 71 1.79 -5.73 -0.05
N VAL A 72 1.80 -6.43 1.08
CA VAL A 72 0.60 -6.69 1.88
C VAL A 72 0.74 -5.95 3.20
N GLN A 73 -0.29 -5.19 3.57
CA GLN A 73 -0.36 -4.42 4.79
C GLN A 73 -1.40 -5.04 5.70
N LEU A 74 -1.00 -5.29 6.94
CA LEU A 74 -1.79 -5.95 7.96
C LEU A 74 -1.92 -5.01 9.17
N VAL A 75 -3.15 -4.71 9.57
CA VAL A 75 -3.44 -3.93 10.77
C VAL A 75 -4.03 -4.84 11.82
N PHE A 76 -3.50 -4.77 13.03
CA PHE A 76 -3.93 -5.57 14.17
C PHE A 76 -4.41 -4.64 15.28
N GLU A 77 -5.58 -4.94 15.82
CA GLU A 77 -6.15 -4.28 16.99
C GLU A 77 -6.71 -5.37 17.90
N ASP A 78 -6.55 -5.19 19.20
CA ASP A 78 -7.06 -6.09 20.23
C ASP A 78 -7.18 -5.35 21.57
N ARG A 79 -7.80 -6.01 22.56
CA ARG A 79 -8.03 -5.46 23.90
C ARG A 79 -6.75 -5.25 24.69
N THR A 80 -5.71 -6.03 24.41
CA THR A 80 -4.42 -5.90 25.09
C THR A 80 -3.24 -5.99 24.11
N PRO A 81 -2.10 -5.37 24.45
CA PRO A 81 -0.88 -5.48 23.64
C PRO A 81 -0.41 -6.92 23.44
N GLU A 82 -0.60 -7.79 24.42
CA GLU A 82 -0.21 -9.20 24.36
C GLU A 82 -1.04 -9.96 23.31
N ALA A 83 -2.34 -9.69 23.25
CA ALA A 83 -3.22 -10.27 22.25
C ALA A 83 -2.88 -9.78 20.82
N VAL A 84 -2.54 -8.50 20.66
CA VAL A 84 -2.00 -7.98 19.39
C VAL A 84 -0.70 -8.71 19.01
N ALA A 85 0.24 -8.84 19.95
CA ALA A 85 1.51 -9.51 19.69
C ALA A 85 1.31 -10.98 19.30
N ASP A 86 0.33 -11.66 19.89
CA ASP A 86 -0.03 -13.04 19.53
C ASP A 86 -0.57 -13.16 18.12
N ARG A 87 -1.52 -12.31 17.74
CA ARG A 87 -2.10 -12.29 16.38
C ARG A 87 -1.06 -11.93 15.32
N VAL A 88 -0.15 -11.01 15.62
CA VAL A 88 1.00 -10.69 14.76
C VAL A 88 1.89 -11.92 14.55
N ARG A 89 2.25 -12.63 15.63
CA ARG A 89 3.04 -13.88 15.52
C ARG A 89 2.30 -14.93 14.67
N ALA A 90 1.01 -15.12 14.90
CA ALA A 90 0.19 -16.06 14.13
C ALA A 90 0.12 -15.69 12.64
N ALA A 91 0.08 -14.40 12.31
CA ALA A 91 0.03 -13.92 10.92
C ALA A 91 1.36 -14.06 10.16
N ARG A 92 2.51 -14.11 10.84
CA ARG A 92 3.82 -14.31 10.18
C ARG A 92 3.91 -15.66 9.48
N LEU A 93 3.39 -16.72 10.13
CA LEU A 93 3.45 -18.08 9.60
C LEU A 93 2.82 -18.24 8.19
N PRO A 94 1.57 -17.81 7.93
CA PRO A 94 1.03 -17.86 6.58
C PRO A 94 1.75 -16.91 5.63
N CYS A 95 2.20 -15.73 6.08
CA CYS A 95 2.98 -14.83 5.22
C CYS A 95 4.27 -15.51 4.71
N GLU A 96 5.08 -16.08 5.60
CA GLU A 96 6.32 -16.78 5.27
C GLU A 96 6.07 -17.99 4.37
N ARG A 97 5.03 -18.78 4.66
CA ARG A 97 4.64 -19.95 3.86
C ARG A 97 4.31 -19.60 2.41
N HIS A 98 3.77 -18.41 2.17
CA HIS A 98 3.47 -17.89 0.84
C HIS A 98 4.61 -17.03 0.27
N GLY A 99 5.83 -17.14 0.82
CA GLY A 99 7.03 -16.44 0.32
C GLY A 99 7.12 -14.97 0.71
N GLY A 100 6.27 -14.50 1.63
CA GLY A 100 6.30 -13.14 2.15
C GLY A 100 7.52 -12.88 3.02
N ARG A 101 8.09 -11.68 2.88
CA ARG A 101 9.15 -11.16 3.74
C ARG A 101 8.63 -9.94 4.49
N GLU A 102 8.80 -9.91 5.80
CA GLU A 102 8.44 -8.74 6.61
C GLU A 102 9.34 -7.55 6.24
N ILE A 103 8.72 -6.38 6.07
CA ILE A 103 9.39 -5.12 5.74
C ILE A 103 9.05 -4.06 6.79
N GLU A 104 9.77 -2.95 6.74
CA GLU A 104 9.61 -1.85 7.70
C GLU A 104 8.17 -1.31 7.71
N ASN A 105 7.58 -1.19 8.92
CA ASN A 105 6.22 -0.72 9.12
C ASN A 105 6.11 0.82 9.10
N SER A 106 6.82 1.48 8.19
CA SER A 106 6.78 2.95 8.09
C SER A 106 5.56 3.44 7.31
N ILE A 107 5.19 2.78 6.20
CA ILE A 107 4.04 3.18 5.36
C ILE A 107 2.69 3.05 6.08
N PRO A 108 2.35 1.91 6.71
CA PRO A 108 1.06 1.78 7.39
C PRO A 108 0.94 2.74 8.58
N ARG A 109 2.03 2.95 9.34
CA ARG A 109 2.05 3.91 10.46
C ARG A 109 1.78 5.34 10.00
N ILE A 110 2.42 5.78 8.91
CA ILE A 110 2.18 7.12 8.35
C ILE A 110 0.74 7.26 7.86
N THR A 111 0.23 6.25 7.14
CA THR A 111 -1.15 6.25 6.63
C THR A 111 -2.16 6.31 7.78
N ARG A 112 -1.97 5.54 8.85
CA ARG A 112 -2.87 5.55 10.02
C ARG A 112 -2.81 6.85 10.81
N ALA A 113 -1.65 7.52 10.86
CA ALA A 113 -1.49 8.81 11.51
C ALA A 113 -2.15 9.97 10.74
N ASN A 114 -2.40 9.79 9.43
CA ASN A 114 -3.06 10.79 8.59
C ASN A 114 -4.07 10.14 7.64
N PRO A 115 -5.21 9.63 8.16
CA PRO A 115 -6.15 8.81 7.40
C PRO A 115 -6.87 9.60 6.30
N PHE A 116 -7.04 10.92 6.49
CA PHE A 116 -7.66 11.82 5.53
C PHE A 116 -6.59 12.69 4.88
N GLY A 117 -5.83 12.07 3.97
CA GLY A 117 -4.90 12.80 3.13
C GLY A 117 -5.62 13.87 2.27
N PRO A 118 -4.85 14.81 1.67
CA PRO A 118 -5.43 15.84 0.83
C PRO A 118 -6.28 15.26 -0.31
N LEU A 119 -7.39 15.91 -0.66
CA LEU A 119 -8.37 15.42 -1.66
C LEU A 119 -7.78 15.25 -3.06
N ASN A 120 -6.71 15.97 -3.40
CA ASN A 120 -5.98 15.79 -4.67
C ASN A 120 -5.27 14.43 -4.77
N SER A 121 -5.33 13.59 -3.72
CA SER A 121 -4.90 12.20 -3.74
C SER A 121 -5.65 11.32 -4.74
N MET A 122 -6.77 11.81 -5.32
CA MET A 122 -7.50 11.20 -6.44
C MET A 122 -6.81 11.40 -7.80
N LEU A 123 -5.74 12.20 -7.86
CA LEU A 123 -4.90 12.34 -9.04
C LEU A 123 -3.58 11.60 -8.85
N GLY A 124 -3.06 11.06 -9.95
CA GLY A 124 -1.71 10.54 -10.02
C GLY A 124 -0.66 11.65 -9.89
N PRO A 125 0.60 11.30 -9.64
CA PRO A 125 1.71 12.25 -9.44
C PRO A 125 1.92 13.22 -10.61
N GLU A 126 1.53 12.83 -11.82
CA GLU A 126 1.69 13.60 -13.06
C GLU A 126 0.33 14.13 -13.58
N GLY A 127 -0.71 14.08 -12.73
CA GLY A 127 -2.06 14.55 -13.07
C GLY A 127 -2.95 13.47 -13.70
N GLU A 128 -2.54 12.21 -13.66
CA GLU A 128 -3.33 11.08 -14.15
C GLU A 128 -4.66 10.99 -13.40
N ARG A 129 -5.73 10.64 -14.10
CA ARG A 129 -7.02 10.39 -13.46
C ARG A 129 -7.01 8.99 -12.84
N TRP A 130 -7.34 8.89 -11.56
CA TRP A 130 -7.54 7.59 -10.90
C TRP A 130 -8.95 7.06 -11.21
N LEU A 131 -9.05 5.91 -11.90
CA LEU A 131 -10.34 5.29 -12.23
C LEU A 131 -10.41 3.84 -11.69
N PRO A 132 -10.84 3.66 -10.42
CA PRO A 132 -10.93 2.34 -9.79
C PRO A 132 -12.25 1.66 -10.15
N VAL A 133 -12.21 0.37 -10.44
CA VAL A 133 -13.38 -0.49 -10.59
C VAL A 133 -13.31 -1.58 -9.54
N HIS A 134 -14.26 -1.69 -8.62
CA HIS A 134 -14.19 -2.70 -7.56
C HIS A 134 -15.15 -3.86 -7.81
N GLY A 135 -14.68 -5.08 -7.55
CA GLY A 135 -15.50 -6.28 -7.46
C GLY A 135 -15.21 -7.05 -6.17
N LEU A 136 -16.25 -7.65 -5.59
CA LEU A 136 -16.13 -8.51 -4.42
C LEU A 136 -16.19 -9.98 -4.85
N PHE A 137 -15.14 -10.73 -4.54
CA PHE A 137 -15.04 -12.14 -4.90
C PHE A 137 -14.81 -13.00 -3.67
N PRO A 138 -15.45 -14.18 -3.57
CA PRO A 138 -15.15 -15.12 -2.50
C PRO A 138 -13.69 -15.59 -2.62
N HIS A 139 -13.08 -15.95 -1.49
CA HIS A 139 -11.67 -16.39 -1.46
C HIS A 139 -11.33 -17.53 -2.42
N SER A 140 -12.30 -18.39 -2.77
CA SER A 140 -12.12 -19.49 -3.73
C SER A 140 -12.10 -19.05 -5.20
N ARG A 141 -12.55 -17.83 -5.52
CA ARG A 141 -12.68 -17.31 -6.90
C ARG A 141 -11.77 -16.13 -7.21
N ILE A 142 -11.20 -15.48 -6.20
CA ILE A 142 -10.37 -14.27 -6.38
C ILE A 142 -9.21 -14.47 -7.37
N LYS A 143 -8.54 -15.63 -7.37
CA LYS A 143 -7.44 -15.91 -8.31
C LYS A 143 -7.94 -15.95 -9.76
N ALA A 144 -9.04 -16.66 -10.01
CA ALA A 144 -9.63 -16.74 -11.35
C ALA A 144 -10.17 -15.38 -11.82
N ALA A 145 -10.73 -14.58 -10.90
CA ALA A 145 -11.17 -13.22 -11.21
C ALA A 145 -9.98 -12.31 -11.58
N TYR A 146 -8.89 -12.38 -10.82
CA TYR A 146 -7.65 -11.66 -11.11
C TYR A 146 -7.10 -12.01 -12.49
N GLU A 147 -6.97 -13.31 -12.80
CA GLU A 147 -6.48 -13.79 -14.10
C GLU A 147 -7.38 -13.37 -15.27
N ALA A 148 -8.70 -13.33 -15.07
CA ALA A 148 -9.62 -12.86 -16.09
C ALA A 148 -9.48 -11.36 -16.38
N VAL A 149 -9.21 -10.54 -15.35
CA VAL A 149 -8.93 -9.11 -15.53
C VAL A 149 -7.59 -8.89 -16.21
N GLU A 150 -6.54 -9.62 -15.82
CA GLU A 150 -5.24 -9.59 -16.49
C GLU A 150 -5.37 -9.89 -17.99
N ALA A 151 -6.13 -10.94 -18.35
CA ALA A 151 -6.37 -11.29 -19.74
C ALA A 151 -7.09 -10.18 -20.52
N LEU A 152 -8.01 -9.44 -19.89
CA LEU A 152 -8.70 -8.31 -20.50
C LEU A 152 -7.75 -7.13 -20.73
N PHE A 153 -6.88 -6.81 -19.76
CA PHE A 153 -5.88 -5.75 -19.93
C PHE A 153 -4.82 -6.11 -20.96
N GLU A 154 -4.47 -7.39 -21.02
CA GLU A 154 -3.58 -7.93 -22.05
C GLU A 154 -4.13 -7.70 -23.46
N GLU A 155 -5.41 -8.02 -23.69
CA GLU A 155 -6.09 -7.81 -24.97
C GLU A 155 -6.05 -6.34 -25.42
N HIS A 156 -6.09 -5.41 -24.47
CA HIS A 156 -6.11 -3.97 -24.74
C HIS A 156 -4.75 -3.27 -24.58
N ARG A 157 -3.67 -4.00 -24.28
CA ARG A 157 -2.38 -3.43 -23.89
C ARG A 157 -1.82 -2.43 -24.89
N ALA A 158 -1.81 -2.78 -26.18
CA ALA A 158 -1.30 -1.90 -27.24
C ALA A 158 -2.07 -0.56 -27.33
N ARG A 159 -3.39 -0.58 -27.09
CA ARG A 159 -4.22 0.63 -27.08
C ARG A 159 -3.97 1.45 -25.83
N SER A 160 -3.87 0.80 -24.67
CA SER A 160 -3.58 1.46 -23.39
C SER A 160 -2.23 2.17 -23.43
N ASP A 161 -1.19 1.49 -23.94
CA ASP A 161 0.16 2.05 -24.09
C ASP A 161 0.17 3.28 -25.00
N ALA A 162 -0.53 3.22 -26.15
CA ALA A 162 -0.66 4.36 -27.07
C ALA A 162 -1.39 5.56 -26.46
N LEU A 163 -2.24 5.32 -25.46
CA LEU A 163 -3.00 6.36 -24.73
C LEU A 163 -2.34 6.76 -23.40
N GLY A 164 -1.22 6.14 -23.03
CA GLY A 164 -0.55 6.38 -21.74
C GLY A 164 -1.36 5.91 -20.52
N VAL A 165 -2.23 4.91 -20.68
CA VAL A 165 -3.05 4.36 -19.60
C VAL A 165 -2.27 3.26 -18.89
N GLY A 166 -1.98 3.48 -17.60
CA GLY A 166 -1.39 2.46 -16.74
C GLY A 166 -2.47 1.58 -16.11
N THR A 167 -2.10 0.39 -15.64
CA THR A 167 -2.99 -0.50 -14.90
C THR A 167 -2.28 -0.95 -13.63
N GLY A 168 -3.03 -1.01 -12.52
CA GLY A 168 -2.55 -1.60 -11.28
C GLY A 168 -3.69 -2.11 -10.42
N TYR A 169 -3.37 -2.67 -9.26
CA TYR A 169 -4.34 -3.36 -8.42
C TYR A 169 -4.22 -2.98 -6.96
N LEU A 170 -5.37 -2.62 -6.39
CA LEU A 170 -5.62 -2.65 -4.97
C LEU A 170 -6.39 -3.94 -4.65
N LEU A 171 -5.89 -4.68 -3.68
CA LEU A 171 -6.58 -5.84 -3.13
C LEU A 171 -6.92 -5.55 -1.67
N ALA A 172 -8.10 -5.92 -1.20
CA ALA A 172 -8.44 -5.81 0.23
C ALA A 172 -9.34 -6.96 0.65
N THR A 173 -9.18 -7.47 1.87
CA THR A 173 -10.10 -8.48 2.41
C THR A 173 -11.30 -7.80 3.07
N VAL A 174 -12.49 -8.36 2.86
CA VAL A 174 -13.71 -7.94 3.58
C VAL A 174 -14.12 -9.06 4.51
N SER A 175 -13.91 -8.83 5.80
CA SER A 175 -14.14 -9.83 6.85
C SER A 175 -13.44 -11.15 6.51
N THR A 176 -14.11 -12.28 6.73
CA THR A 176 -13.60 -13.65 6.51
C THR A 176 -14.11 -14.28 5.20
N HIS A 177 -14.81 -13.50 4.36
CA HIS A 177 -15.65 -14.05 3.29
C HIS A 177 -15.19 -13.66 1.88
N ALA A 178 -14.70 -12.44 1.70
CA ALA A 178 -14.47 -11.89 0.37
C ALA A 178 -13.17 -11.11 0.27
N VAL A 179 -12.74 -10.92 -0.98
CA VAL A 179 -11.64 -10.05 -1.37
C VAL A 179 -12.17 -9.05 -2.38
N VAL A 180 -11.94 -7.77 -2.13
CA VAL A 180 -12.01 -6.71 -3.13
C VAL A 180 -10.86 -6.91 -4.09
N LEU A 181 -11.20 -7.08 -5.37
CA LEU A 181 -10.30 -6.86 -6.49
C LEU A 181 -10.64 -5.49 -7.05
N GLU A 182 -9.70 -4.55 -6.98
CA GLU A 182 -9.84 -3.21 -7.52
C GLU A 182 -8.74 -2.95 -8.55
N PRO A 183 -8.99 -3.25 -9.83
CA PRO A 183 -8.16 -2.75 -10.91
C PRO A 183 -8.33 -1.23 -11.03
N VAL A 184 -7.22 -0.54 -11.22
CA VAL A 184 -7.14 0.91 -11.32
C VAL A 184 -6.47 1.25 -12.65
N LEU A 185 -7.16 2.11 -13.42
CA LEU A 185 -6.68 2.73 -14.65
C LEU A 185 -6.22 4.17 -14.38
#